data_AF-A0A8H7KD15-F1
#
_entry.id   AF-A0A8H7KD15-F1
#
_cell.length_a   1.000
_cell.length_b   1.000
_cell.length_c   1.000
_cell.angle_alpha   90.00
_cell.angle_beta   90.00
_cell.angle_gamma   90.00
#
_symmetry.space_group_name_H-M   'P 1'
#
loop_
_entity.id
_entity.type
_entity.pdbx_description
1 polymer ?
#
loop_
_entity_poly.entity_id
_entity_poly.type
_entity_poly.pdbx_seq_one_letter_code
_entity_poly.pdbx_strand_id
1 'polypeptide(L)'
;MAPTNPNTAENQPRDSLSSVSTTSIVFDRLQEENEKAAAKRRANQANMASGGSYRDVDIADLDDEDPLKPEDDLETRAFIPREGADNNNRTKAEPRKFMDKGLRRVLIIGVSIFTIAWLVALGIFVAKGSYHHDSDTEHDPNADHRGSGKAVTLDQVLTGYWRARVHSISWIADPDGKDGLLLEKGVPGKDYLVVEDVRARGSGKESADAYSARVLMKDARFDYDGRSYVTSEAEPSPDLKKVLLGVYKVHHWRHSYTATYFILDVASGKIEPLLPEDVNANIMLATWSPKSDAIAFTKTADNNLYVRPLDNKKEIVQVTTDGGVECFNGVPDWVYEEEVLSGRSATWWSADGQHIAFFRTNETGVPSIPSNTSSAGQAAPSLPAMRAASRRRSRSSIPRPDRITQSLS
;
A
#
# COMPACT_ATOMS: atom_id res chain seq x y z
N MET A 1 29.06 -60.99 -10.19
CA MET A 1 28.82 -61.72 -8.93
C MET A 1 28.04 -60.81 -8.01
N ALA A 2 26.76 -61.12 -7.81
CA ALA A 2 26.02 -60.67 -6.63
C ALA A 2 26.48 -61.51 -5.41
N PRO A 3 26.11 -61.10 -4.20
CA PRO A 3 24.89 -61.68 -3.65
C PRO A 3 23.91 -60.65 -3.07
N THR A 4 22.63 -60.91 -3.37
CA THR A 4 21.41 -60.53 -2.64
C THR A 4 21.36 -61.35 -1.34
N ASN A 5 20.66 -61.05 -0.23
CA ASN A 5 19.29 -60.59 0.03
C ASN A 5 19.11 -60.56 1.61
N PRO A 6 17.91 -60.42 2.23
CA PRO A 6 16.95 -59.32 2.31
C PRO A 6 16.56 -58.97 3.79
N ASN A 7 15.59 -58.05 3.96
CA ASN A 7 14.74 -57.79 5.15
C ASN A 7 15.28 -56.89 6.28
N THR A 8 14.94 -55.60 6.23
CA THR A 8 14.09 -54.99 7.28
C THR A 8 13.32 -53.79 6.72
N ALA A 9 12.08 -53.68 7.17
CA ALA A 9 11.01 -52.86 6.62
C ALA A 9 11.18 -51.34 6.88
N GLU A 10 10.78 -50.57 5.87
CA GLU A 10 9.82 -49.47 5.95
C GLU A 10 9.96 -48.47 7.12
N ASN A 11 10.58 -47.32 6.85
CA ASN A 11 10.29 -46.08 7.56
C ASN A 11 10.60 -44.88 6.66
N GLN A 12 9.61 -44.46 5.88
CA GLN A 12 9.58 -43.13 5.25
C GLN A 12 9.26 -42.09 6.32
N PRO A 13 10.02 -40.97 6.44
CA PRO A 13 9.56 -39.84 7.21
C PRO A 13 8.47 -39.12 6.41
N ARG A 14 7.27 -39.14 6.98
CA ARG A 14 6.06 -38.45 6.53
C ARG A 14 6.28 -36.95 6.40
N ASP A 15 5.71 -36.40 5.34
CA ASP A 15 5.44 -34.98 5.17
C ASP A 15 4.92 -34.35 6.46
N SER A 16 5.67 -33.37 6.98
CA SER A 16 5.23 -32.52 8.07
C SER A 16 4.44 -31.36 7.49
N LEU A 17 3.14 -31.57 7.33
CA LEU A 17 2.15 -30.50 7.23
C LEU A 17 2.05 -29.83 8.62
N SER A 18 2.79 -28.75 8.82
CA SER A 18 2.52 -27.78 9.89
C SER A 18 2.14 -26.44 9.27
N SER A 19 0.93 -26.37 8.72
CA SER A 19 0.26 -25.08 8.51
C SER A 19 -0.35 -24.68 9.86
N VAL A 20 0.45 -24.04 10.71
CA VAL A 20 -0.07 -23.38 11.90
C VAL A 20 -0.63 -22.05 11.43
N SER A 21 -1.93 -22.05 11.13
CA SER A 21 -2.69 -20.85 10.75
C SER A 21 -2.73 -19.90 11.95
N THR A 22 -1.89 -18.86 11.95
CA THR A 22 -1.91 -17.79 12.97
C THR A 22 -2.98 -16.73 12.71
N THR A 23 -4.11 -17.13 12.12
CA THR A 23 -5.23 -16.26 11.75
C THR A 23 -6.42 -16.43 12.69
N SER A 24 -6.25 -16.17 13.99
CA SER A 24 -7.39 -16.12 14.90
C SER A 24 -7.34 -15.05 15.99
N ILE A 25 -6.32 -14.18 16.02
CA ILE A 25 -6.22 -13.10 17.04
C ILE A 25 -6.02 -11.75 16.34
N VAL A 26 -6.90 -11.33 15.42
CA VAL A 26 -6.91 -9.91 14.95
C VAL A 26 -8.28 -9.43 14.46
N PHE A 27 -9.37 -10.20 14.54
CA PHE A 27 -10.65 -9.74 13.95
C PHE A 27 -11.43 -8.77 14.84
N ASP A 28 -11.36 -8.90 16.17
CA ASP A 28 -12.14 -8.05 17.07
C ASP A 28 -11.62 -6.60 17.14
N ARG A 29 -10.30 -6.41 17.02
CA ARG A 29 -9.70 -5.07 17.04
C ARG A 29 -9.99 -4.28 15.75
N LEU A 30 -10.18 -4.97 14.63
CA LEU A 30 -10.49 -4.35 13.33
C LEU A 30 -11.92 -3.84 13.25
N GLN A 31 -12.88 -4.55 13.86
CA GLN A 31 -14.26 -4.12 13.94
C GLN A 31 -14.39 -2.85 14.78
N GLU A 32 -13.73 -2.82 15.95
CA GLU A 32 -13.76 -1.70 16.89
C GLU A 32 -13.08 -0.44 16.33
N GLU A 33 -11.95 -0.59 15.62
CA GLU A 33 -11.26 0.49 14.91
C GLU A 33 -12.10 1.05 13.75
N ASN A 34 -12.77 0.18 12.99
CA ASN A 34 -13.64 0.61 11.89
C ASN A 34 -14.87 1.37 12.39
N GLU A 35 -15.46 0.96 13.51
CA GLU A 35 -16.59 1.66 14.14
C GLU A 35 -16.16 3.03 14.72
N LYS A 36 -14.99 3.12 15.36
CA LYS A 36 -14.39 4.38 15.81
C LYS A 36 -14.07 5.32 14.63
N ALA A 37 -13.55 4.79 13.53
CA ALA A 37 -13.28 5.57 12.31
C ALA A 37 -14.57 6.05 11.63
N ALA A 38 -15.63 5.23 11.61
CA ALA A 38 -16.94 5.61 11.11
C ALA A 38 -17.61 6.69 11.97
N ALA A 39 -17.49 6.61 13.30
CA ALA A 39 -17.96 7.63 14.23
C ALA A 39 -17.22 8.97 14.03
N LYS A 40 -15.89 8.94 13.84
CA LYS A 40 -15.07 10.13 13.58
C LYS A 40 -15.43 10.79 12.23
N ARG A 41 -15.74 9.98 11.20
CA ARG A 41 -16.25 10.48 9.91
C ARG A 41 -17.61 11.15 10.04
N ARG A 42 -18.53 10.59 10.84
CA ARG A 42 -19.84 11.20 11.13
C ARG A 42 -19.71 12.51 11.91
N ALA A 43 -18.79 12.59 12.88
CA ALA A 43 -18.51 13.81 13.62
C ALA A 43 -17.90 14.92 12.74
N ASN A 44 -16.98 14.58 11.84
CA ASN A 44 -16.41 15.54 10.89
C ASN A 44 -17.42 16.00 9.83
N GLN A 45 -18.36 15.14 9.43
CA GLN A 45 -19.42 15.50 8.50
C GLN A 45 -20.48 16.42 9.16
N ALA A 46 -20.72 16.26 10.46
CA ALA A 46 -21.56 17.16 11.25
C ALA A 46 -20.91 18.54 11.46
N ASN A 47 -19.58 18.59 11.67
CA ASN A 47 -18.84 19.85 11.80
C ASN A 47 -18.67 20.62 10.47
N MET A 48 -18.76 19.95 9.32
CA MET A 48 -18.83 20.62 8.01
C MET A 48 -20.21 21.21 7.68
N ALA A 49 -21.26 20.77 8.38
CA ALA A 49 -22.62 21.29 8.19
C ALA A 49 -22.94 22.52 9.05
N SER A 50 -22.09 22.88 10.00
CA SER A 50 -22.21 24.11 10.80
C SER A 50 -20.95 24.99 10.66
N GLY A 51 -20.86 25.73 9.56
CA GLY A 51 -19.77 26.68 9.33
C GLY A 51 -20.26 27.99 8.74
N GLY A 52 -20.33 29.03 9.59
CA GLY A 52 -20.42 30.45 9.24
C GLY A 52 -20.25 31.29 10.51
N SER A 53 -19.00 31.62 10.90
CA SER A 53 -18.35 32.96 10.79
C SER A 53 -18.77 33.92 11.94
N TYR A 54 -17.93 34.50 12.81
CA TYR A 54 -16.66 35.28 12.71
C TYR A 54 -15.89 35.13 14.07
N ARG A 55 -14.54 34.97 14.11
CA ARG A 55 -13.49 36.00 14.41
C ARG A 55 -13.76 36.90 15.63
N ASP A 56 -12.79 37.35 16.42
CA ASP A 56 -11.34 37.24 16.57
C ASP A 56 -11.07 37.75 18.01
N VAL A 57 -9.80 37.69 18.44
CA VAL A 57 -9.12 38.60 19.38
C VAL A 57 -8.46 37.89 20.57
N ASP A 58 -7.13 37.92 20.49
CA ASP A 58 -6.11 37.67 21.50
C ASP A 58 -6.35 38.46 22.80
N ILE A 59 -5.89 37.94 23.94
CA ILE A 59 -5.11 38.69 24.92
C ILE A 59 -4.48 37.71 25.91
N ALA A 60 -3.18 37.91 26.09
CA ALA A 60 -2.29 37.20 26.99
C ALA A 60 -2.48 37.60 28.46
N ASP A 61 -1.80 36.82 29.31
CA ASP A 61 -1.29 37.16 30.64
C ASP A 61 -2.30 37.57 31.72
N LEU A 62 -2.35 36.78 32.79
CA LEU A 62 -1.78 37.21 34.08
C LEU A 62 -1.88 36.07 35.10
N ASP A 63 -0.71 35.83 35.71
CA ASP A 63 -0.45 34.98 36.86
C ASP A 63 -1.20 35.44 38.13
N ASP A 64 -1.15 34.54 39.11
CA ASP A 64 -1.00 34.78 40.55
C ASP A 64 -2.22 34.65 41.51
N GLU A 65 -2.05 33.65 42.38
CA GLU A 65 -2.38 33.57 43.82
C GLU A 65 -3.72 32.95 44.28
N ASP A 66 -3.56 31.80 44.93
CA ASP A 66 -4.39 31.12 45.95
C ASP A 66 -4.41 32.00 47.25
N PRO A 67 -5.02 31.67 48.42
CA PRO A 67 -6.08 30.71 48.77
C PRO A 67 -7.20 31.26 49.71
N LEU A 68 -8.21 30.42 49.98
CA LEU A 68 -9.06 30.33 51.19
C LEU A 68 -10.15 31.41 51.46
N LYS A 69 -11.43 31.03 51.29
CA LYS A 69 -12.37 30.68 52.39
C LYS A 69 -13.79 30.33 51.87
N PRO A 70 -14.55 29.49 52.60
CA PRO A 70 -15.91 29.09 52.24
C PRO A 70 -16.93 29.97 52.96
N GLU A 71 -17.95 30.50 52.29
CA GLU A 71 -19.24 30.82 52.93
C GLU A 71 -20.40 30.59 51.96
N ASP A 72 -21.40 29.90 52.48
CA ASP A 72 -22.77 29.84 52.00
C ASP A 72 -23.31 31.27 51.83
N ASP A 73 -24.06 31.54 50.75
CA ASP A 73 -25.29 32.33 50.89
C ASP A 73 -26.18 32.29 49.63
N LEU A 74 -27.36 31.74 49.89
CA LEU A 74 -28.68 32.00 49.32
C LEU A 74 -28.82 33.27 48.45
N GLU A 75 -28.85 33.12 47.13
CA GLU A 75 -29.43 34.15 46.25
C GLU A 75 -30.91 33.86 45.96
N THR A 76 -31.74 34.39 46.85
CA THR A 76 -33.10 34.82 46.53
C THR A 76 -32.97 36.16 45.83
N ARG A 77 -33.23 36.25 44.52
CA ARG A 77 -33.30 37.55 43.82
C ARG A 77 -34.58 37.71 43.01
N ALA A 78 -35.41 38.63 43.49
CA ALA A 78 -36.32 39.46 42.71
C ALA A 78 -36.10 40.92 43.14
N PHE A 79 -36.49 41.88 42.28
CA PHE A 79 -36.27 43.36 42.28
C PHE A 79 -35.07 43.78 41.40
N ILE A 80 -35.18 44.53 40.29
CA ILE A 80 -36.18 45.54 39.80
C ILE A 80 -36.22 45.52 38.24
N PRO A 81 -37.36 45.88 37.59
CA PRO A 81 -37.51 45.98 36.13
C PRO A 81 -37.11 47.35 35.54
N ARG A 82 -36.83 47.43 34.23
CA ARG A 82 -36.86 48.70 33.48
C ARG A 82 -37.32 48.54 32.02
N GLU A 83 -38.56 48.98 31.82
CA GLU A 83 -39.23 49.67 30.69
C GLU A 83 -38.80 49.46 29.23
N GLY A 84 -39.81 49.15 28.40
CA GLY A 84 -39.82 49.48 26.97
C GLY A 84 -40.89 48.77 26.14
N ALA A 85 -42.04 49.43 25.97
CA ALA A 85 -43.02 49.28 24.88
C ALA A 85 -44.02 48.10 24.89
N ASP A 86 -45.26 48.45 25.25
CA ASP A 86 -46.49 48.26 24.47
C ASP A 86 -46.77 46.89 23.84
N ASN A 87 -47.75 46.16 24.42
CA ASN A 87 -49.09 46.07 23.85
C ASN A 87 -49.96 45.02 24.55
N ASN A 88 -51.24 45.36 24.69
CA ASN A 88 -52.32 44.59 25.27
C ASN A 88 -52.37 43.12 24.83
N ASN A 89 -52.27 42.19 25.77
CA ASN A 89 -53.25 41.11 25.89
C ASN A 89 -53.15 40.37 27.23
N ARG A 90 -54.21 40.51 28.01
CA ARG A 90 -54.42 39.83 29.28
C ARG A 90 -55.00 38.45 28.97
N THR A 91 -54.17 37.44 28.78
CA THR A 91 -54.58 36.03 28.85
C THR A 91 -53.90 35.37 30.04
N LYS A 92 -54.71 34.93 31.00
CA LYS A 92 -54.31 34.17 32.19
C LYS A 92 -53.44 32.97 31.78
N ALA A 93 -52.18 32.92 32.21
CA ALA A 93 -51.38 31.71 32.17
C ALA A 93 -51.89 30.75 33.25
N GLU A 94 -52.40 29.59 32.85
CA GLU A 94 -52.83 28.53 33.77
C GLU A 94 -51.61 27.88 34.47
N PRO A 95 -51.72 27.53 35.77
CA PRO A 95 -50.64 26.83 36.46
C PRO A 95 -50.54 25.39 35.95
N ARG A 96 -49.32 24.97 35.60
CA ARG A 96 -48.99 23.58 35.25
C ARG A 96 -49.47 22.64 36.37
N LYS A 97 -50.40 21.76 36.02
CA LYS A 97 -50.99 20.74 36.90
C LYS A 97 -49.88 19.85 37.45
N PHE A 98 -49.52 20.03 38.72
CA PHE A 98 -48.67 19.09 39.44
C PHE A 98 -49.29 17.70 39.34
N MET A 99 -48.51 16.73 38.86
CA MET A 99 -48.95 15.35 38.70
C MET A 99 -49.52 14.84 40.03
N ASP A 100 -50.73 14.30 40.00
CA ASP A 100 -51.45 13.89 41.20
C ASP A 100 -50.57 12.94 42.04
N LYS A 101 -50.55 13.14 43.36
CA LYS A 101 -49.67 12.43 44.29
C LYS A 101 -49.90 10.91 44.22
N GLY A 102 -51.11 10.48 43.82
CA GLY A 102 -51.45 9.09 43.54
C GLY A 102 -50.72 8.51 42.32
N LEU A 103 -50.71 9.23 41.19
CA LEU A 103 -50.06 8.78 39.95
C LEU A 103 -48.53 8.71 40.10
N ARG A 104 -47.93 9.64 40.86
CA ARG A 104 -46.49 9.62 41.15
C ARG A 104 -46.07 8.38 41.95
N ARG A 105 -46.90 7.91 42.88
CA ARG A 105 -46.63 6.68 43.64
C ARG A 105 -46.72 5.43 42.76
N VAL A 106 -47.73 5.36 41.88
CA VAL A 106 -47.89 4.23 40.94
C VAL A 106 -46.71 4.15 39.97
N LEU A 107 -46.23 5.28 39.46
CA LEU A 107 -45.06 5.32 38.57
C LEU A 107 -43.77 4.87 39.27
N ILE A 108 -43.54 5.29 40.52
CA ILE A 108 -42.36 4.86 41.29
C ILE A 108 -42.41 3.36 41.54
N ILE A 109 -43.59 2.81 41.88
CA ILE A 109 -43.79 1.37 42.06
C ILE A 109 -43.53 0.64 40.73
N GLY A 110 -44.07 1.11 39.62
CA GLY A 110 -43.84 0.52 38.30
C GLY A 110 -42.36 0.48 37.89
N VAL A 111 -41.63 1.58 38.10
CA VAL A 111 -40.18 1.65 37.84
C VAL A 111 -39.40 0.71 38.76
N SER A 112 -39.78 0.61 40.04
CA SER A 112 -39.14 -0.31 40.97
C SER A 112 -39.34 -1.78 40.59
N ILE A 113 -40.54 -2.16 40.12
CA ILE A 113 -40.81 -3.52 39.65
C ILE A 113 -40.00 -3.83 38.39
N PHE A 114 -39.94 -2.89 37.44
CA PHE A 114 -39.17 -3.07 36.22
C PHE A 114 -37.66 -3.23 36.50
N THR A 115 -37.11 -2.41 37.38
CA THR A 115 -35.69 -2.49 37.76
C THR A 115 -35.37 -3.80 38.49
N ILE A 116 -36.25 -4.26 39.38
CA ILE A 116 -36.09 -5.57 40.04
C ILE A 116 -36.16 -6.70 39.01
N ALA A 117 -37.13 -6.69 38.09
CA ALA A 117 -37.24 -7.70 37.04
C ALA A 117 -36.01 -7.74 36.12
N TRP A 118 -35.46 -6.56 35.78
CA TRP A 118 -34.25 -6.45 34.99
C TRP A 118 -33.02 -7.00 35.72
N LEU A 119 -32.87 -6.70 37.02
CA LEU A 119 -31.79 -7.25 37.84
C LEU A 119 -31.89 -8.77 38.03
N VAL A 120 -33.10 -9.32 38.15
CA VAL A 120 -33.32 -10.78 38.19
C VAL A 120 -32.94 -11.42 36.85
N ALA A 121 -33.35 -10.83 35.73
CA ALA A 121 -32.98 -11.31 34.40
C ALA A 121 -31.45 -11.27 34.19
N LEU A 122 -30.79 -10.20 34.63
CA LEU A 122 -29.33 -10.06 34.60
C LEU A 122 -28.65 -11.14 35.47
N GLY A 123 -29.16 -11.40 36.67
CA GLY A 123 -28.66 -12.45 37.55
C GLY A 123 -28.78 -13.84 36.92
N ILE A 124 -29.89 -14.15 36.27
CA ILE A 124 -30.09 -15.42 35.54
C ILE A 124 -29.13 -15.53 34.36
N PHE A 125 -28.91 -14.45 33.61
CA PHE A 125 -28.00 -14.42 32.48
C PHE A 125 -26.54 -14.71 32.90
N VAL A 126 -26.07 -14.06 33.98
CA VAL A 126 -24.73 -14.28 34.52
C VAL A 126 -24.60 -15.69 35.11
N ALA A 127 -25.59 -16.17 35.86
CA ALA A 127 -25.54 -17.49 36.50
C ALA A 127 -25.58 -18.66 35.51
N LYS A 128 -26.22 -18.49 34.34
CA LYS A 128 -26.29 -19.54 33.32
C LYS A 128 -25.03 -19.65 32.46
N GLY A 129 -24.07 -18.72 32.56
CA GLY A 129 -22.81 -18.77 31.82
C GLY A 129 -22.97 -18.96 30.31
N SER A 130 -24.10 -18.54 29.74
CA SER A 130 -24.54 -18.96 28.40
C SER A 130 -23.93 -18.14 27.25
N TYR A 131 -22.81 -17.47 27.49
CA TYR A 131 -22.07 -16.82 26.42
C TYR A 131 -21.03 -17.81 25.90
N HIS A 132 -21.38 -18.52 24.84
CA HIS A 132 -20.41 -19.21 23.99
C HIS A 132 -20.05 -18.26 22.85
N HIS A 133 -18.77 -17.99 22.66
CA HIS A 133 -18.33 -17.20 21.52
C HIS A 133 -18.54 -18.06 20.26
N ASP A 134 -18.97 -17.47 19.13
CA ASP A 134 -19.16 -18.22 17.88
C ASP A 134 -17.87 -18.96 17.44
N SER A 135 -16.69 -18.54 17.95
CA SER A 135 -15.40 -19.23 17.75
C SER A 135 -15.23 -20.54 18.51
N ASP A 136 -16.06 -20.81 19.52
CA ASP A 136 -15.93 -21.98 20.40
C ASP A 136 -16.65 -23.22 19.82
N THR A 137 -17.34 -23.06 18.69
CA THR A 137 -17.99 -24.16 17.96
C THR A 137 -17.09 -24.71 16.85
N GLU A 138 -16.86 -26.03 16.86
CA GLU A 138 -16.10 -26.72 15.81
C GLU A 138 -16.74 -26.55 14.42
N HIS A 139 -15.90 -26.40 13.40
CA HIS A 139 -16.29 -26.18 12.02
C HIS A 139 -17.05 -27.39 11.45
N ASP A 140 -18.39 -27.31 11.35
CA ASP A 140 -19.18 -28.26 10.55
C ASP A 140 -19.20 -27.81 9.08
N PRO A 141 -18.57 -28.54 8.14
CA PRO A 141 -18.53 -28.18 6.73
C PRO A 141 -19.88 -28.35 6.01
N ASN A 142 -20.88 -28.99 6.64
CA ASN A 142 -22.22 -29.23 6.08
C ASN A 142 -23.31 -28.32 6.67
N ALA A 143 -22.95 -27.36 7.52
CA ALA A 143 -23.92 -26.42 8.08
C ALA A 143 -24.36 -25.41 7.02
N ASP A 144 -25.67 -25.39 6.69
CA ASP A 144 -26.23 -24.49 5.68
C ASP A 144 -26.11 -23.01 6.05
N HIS A 145 -25.97 -22.68 7.34
CA HIS A 145 -25.80 -21.32 7.85
C HIS A 145 -24.81 -21.28 9.03
N ARG A 146 -23.82 -20.39 8.98
CA ARG A 146 -22.94 -20.06 10.11
C ARG A 146 -23.16 -18.62 10.56
N GLY A 147 -23.52 -18.47 11.84
CA GLY A 147 -23.46 -17.20 12.55
C GLY A 147 -24.51 -16.15 12.13
N SER A 148 -24.57 -15.09 12.93
CA SER A 148 -25.45 -13.92 12.71
C SER A 148 -24.92 -12.94 11.65
N GLY A 149 -23.82 -13.28 10.98
CA GLY A 149 -23.14 -12.44 10.00
C GLY A 149 -23.91 -12.35 8.68
N LYS A 150 -23.85 -11.17 8.05
CA LYS A 150 -24.38 -10.99 6.69
C LYS A 150 -23.55 -11.81 5.71
N ALA A 151 -24.22 -12.53 4.80
CA ALA A 151 -23.54 -13.27 3.74
C ALA A 151 -22.70 -12.32 2.86
N VAL A 152 -21.53 -12.80 2.41
CA VAL A 152 -20.71 -12.08 1.44
C VAL A 152 -21.44 -12.06 0.10
N THR A 153 -21.66 -10.87 -0.45
CA THR A 153 -22.36 -10.72 -1.72
C THR A 153 -21.39 -10.72 -2.91
N LEU A 154 -21.87 -11.14 -4.08
CA LEU A 154 -21.10 -11.03 -5.31
C LEU A 154 -20.68 -9.57 -5.59
N ASP A 155 -21.54 -8.60 -5.28
CA ASP A 155 -21.24 -7.18 -5.40
C ASP A 155 -20.04 -6.76 -4.53
N GLN A 156 -19.97 -7.23 -3.27
CA GLN A 156 -18.83 -6.96 -2.41
C GLN A 156 -17.52 -7.55 -2.96
N VAL A 157 -17.59 -8.72 -3.61
CA VAL A 157 -16.44 -9.34 -4.26
C VAL A 157 -16.00 -8.54 -5.49
N LEU A 158 -16.94 -8.20 -6.38
CA LEU A 158 -16.65 -7.51 -7.64
C LEU A 158 -16.21 -6.05 -7.44
N THR A 159 -16.76 -5.36 -6.44
CA THR A 159 -16.36 -3.98 -6.07
C THR A 159 -15.04 -3.93 -5.31
N GLY A 160 -14.57 -5.08 -4.81
CA GLY A 160 -13.39 -5.13 -3.96
C GLY A 160 -13.60 -4.50 -2.59
N TYR A 161 -14.83 -4.57 -2.05
CA TYR A 161 -15.17 -4.12 -0.70
C TYR A 161 -14.21 -4.72 0.35
N TRP A 162 -13.80 -5.97 0.13
CA TRP A 162 -12.89 -6.72 0.99
C TRP A 162 -11.42 -6.68 0.52
N ARG A 163 -11.02 -5.69 -0.29
CA ARG A 163 -9.63 -5.57 -0.74
C ARG A 163 -8.68 -5.40 0.45
N ALA A 164 -7.67 -6.26 0.51
CA ALA A 164 -6.59 -6.11 1.47
C ALA A 164 -5.82 -4.81 1.20
N ARG A 165 -5.41 -4.15 2.28
CA ARG A 165 -4.38 -3.11 2.20
C ARG A 165 -3.03 -3.80 2.20
N VAL A 166 -2.22 -3.49 1.20
CA VAL A 166 -0.89 -4.06 1.04
C VAL A 166 0.13 -2.94 0.97
N HIS A 167 1.31 -3.19 1.50
CA HIS A 167 2.50 -2.37 1.32
C HIS A 167 3.66 -3.30 0.96
N SER A 168 4.73 -2.73 0.42
CA SER A 168 5.89 -3.51 0.00
C SER A 168 6.97 -3.44 1.08
N ILE A 169 7.53 -4.60 1.39
CA ILE A 169 8.76 -4.75 2.18
C ILE A 169 9.73 -5.61 1.38
N SER A 170 11.02 -5.30 1.45
CA SER A 170 12.08 -6.09 0.81
C SER A 170 13.36 -6.00 1.61
N TRP A 171 14.08 -7.11 1.72
CA TRP A 171 15.47 -7.06 2.17
C TRP A 171 16.33 -6.41 1.09
N ILE A 172 17.28 -5.58 1.50
CA ILE A 172 18.28 -4.97 0.62
C ILE A 172 19.67 -5.15 1.25
N ALA A 173 20.69 -5.24 0.41
CA ALA A 173 22.07 -5.27 0.89
C ALA A 173 22.44 -3.91 1.50
N ASP A 174 23.21 -3.94 2.59
CA ASP A 174 23.88 -2.76 3.10
C ASP A 174 24.97 -2.32 2.10
N PRO A 175 25.14 -1.01 1.83
CA PRO A 175 26.29 -0.51 1.07
C PRO A 175 27.65 -1.03 1.58
N ASP A 176 27.75 -1.33 2.88
CA ASP A 176 28.94 -1.91 3.51
C ASP A 176 29.04 -3.44 3.36
N GLY A 177 28.11 -4.09 2.66
CA GLY A 177 28.05 -5.54 2.48
C GLY A 177 27.55 -6.32 3.70
N LYS A 178 27.00 -5.63 4.70
CA LYS A 178 26.32 -6.23 5.85
C LYS A 178 24.86 -6.58 5.49
N ASP A 179 24.24 -7.42 6.31
CA ASP A 179 22.82 -7.76 6.20
C ASP A 179 22.01 -7.04 7.30
N GLY A 180 20.70 -6.92 7.10
CA GLY A 180 19.77 -6.36 8.08
C GLY A 180 19.09 -5.05 7.67
N LEU A 181 19.17 -4.65 6.40
CA LEU A 181 18.40 -3.51 5.89
C LEU A 181 17.07 -3.96 5.28
N LEU A 182 15.98 -3.35 5.76
CA LEU A 182 14.63 -3.57 5.30
C LEU A 182 14.13 -2.33 4.57
N LEU A 183 13.90 -2.45 3.27
CA LEU A 183 13.23 -1.42 2.46
C LEU A 183 11.72 -1.55 2.63
N GLU A 184 11.08 -0.46 3.01
CA GLU A 184 9.63 -0.33 3.10
C GLU A 184 9.14 0.73 2.12
N LYS A 185 8.06 0.41 1.41
CA LYS A 185 7.45 1.31 0.42
C LYS A 185 5.94 1.42 0.60
N GLY A 186 5.46 2.66 0.71
CA GLY A 186 4.04 2.99 0.80
C GLY A 186 3.36 2.51 2.09
N VAL A 187 4.12 2.44 3.19
CA VAL A 187 3.57 2.05 4.50
C VAL A 187 2.70 3.20 5.05
N PRO A 188 1.42 2.94 5.41
CA PRO A 188 0.58 3.98 5.99
C PRO A 188 1.20 4.58 7.27
N GLY A 189 1.33 5.91 7.31
CA GLY A 189 1.88 6.63 8.46
C GLY A 189 3.41 6.77 8.45
N LYS A 190 4.11 6.26 7.42
CA LYS A 190 5.53 6.52 7.16
C LYS A 190 5.70 7.32 5.87
N ASP A 191 6.92 7.83 5.66
CA ASP A 191 7.33 8.37 4.36
C ASP A 191 7.26 7.30 3.26
N TYR A 192 7.19 7.73 2.00
CA TYR A 192 6.91 6.84 0.87
C TYR A 192 7.95 5.72 0.68
N LEU A 193 9.24 6.02 0.82
CA LEU A 193 10.33 5.04 0.69
C LEU A 193 11.31 5.20 1.86
N VAL A 194 11.37 4.18 2.72
CA VAL A 194 12.15 4.19 3.97
C VAL A 194 12.99 2.91 4.06
N VAL A 195 14.22 3.05 4.53
CA VAL A 195 15.11 1.93 4.87
C VAL A 195 15.25 1.85 6.37
N GLU A 196 14.89 0.73 6.97
CA GLU A 196 15.07 0.44 8.38
C GLU A 196 16.23 -0.53 8.59
N ASP A 197 17.05 -0.28 9.61
CA ASP A 197 18.01 -1.26 10.08
C ASP A 197 17.37 -2.09 11.20
N VAL A 198 17.06 -3.35 10.92
CA VAL A 198 16.38 -4.21 11.91
C VAL A 198 17.28 -4.60 13.07
N ARG A 199 18.61 -4.49 12.92
CA ARG A 199 19.59 -4.79 13.97
C ARG A 199 19.45 -3.80 15.13
N ALA A 200 19.04 -2.58 14.83
CA ALA A 200 18.80 -1.52 15.80
C ALA A 200 17.56 -1.75 16.69
N ARG A 201 16.62 -2.60 16.24
CA ARG A 201 15.29 -2.74 16.86
C ARG A 201 15.30 -3.48 18.20
N GLY A 202 16.40 -4.17 18.54
CA GLY A 202 16.53 -5.01 19.74
C GLY A 202 17.45 -4.47 20.82
N SER A 203 18.28 -3.46 20.54
CA SER A 203 19.12 -2.83 21.56
C SER A 203 18.31 -1.75 22.27
N GLY A 204 17.84 -2.04 23.49
CA GLY A 204 17.17 -1.07 24.40
C GLY A 204 18.04 0.10 24.86
N LYS A 205 19.05 0.45 24.08
CA LYS A 205 19.85 1.67 24.13
C LYS A 205 20.01 2.11 22.69
N GLU A 206 19.75 3.40 22.46
CA GLU A 206 20.29 4.16 21.33
C GLU A 206 21.76 3.76 21.14
N SER A 207 22.01 2.76 20.29
CA SER A 207 23.35 2.48 19.84
C SER A 207 23.68 3.63 18.91
N ALA A 208 24.71 4.41 19.24
CA ALA A 208 25.12 5.57 18.46
C ALA A 208 25.45 5.23 16.98
N ASP A 209 25.61 3.94 16.66
CA ASP A 209 25.88 3.40 15.32
C ASP A 209 24.70 2.59 14.73
N ALA A 210 23.54 2.54 15.39
CA ALA A 210 22.33 2.00 14.79
C ALA A 210 21.83 3.00 13.74
N TYR A 211 21.80 2.62 12.47
CA TYR A 211 21.19 3.46 11.44
C TYR A 211 19.70 3.65 11.78
N SER A 212 19.38 4.80 12.39
CA SER A 212 18.01 5.29 12.48
C SER A 212 17.38 5.25 11.10
N ALA A 213 16.10 4.87 11.01
CA ALA A 213 15.38 4.74 9.74
C ALA A 213 15.73 5.85 8.75
N ARG A 214 16.26 5.48 7.58
CA ARG A 214 16.70 6.41 6.54
C ARG A 214 15.57 6.61 5.54
N VAL A 215 15.08 7.83 5.47
CA VAL A 215 14.09 8.23 4.45
C VAL A 215 14.80 8.47 3.13
N LEU A 216 14.39 7.77 2.08
CA LEU A 216 14.91 7.96 0.72
C LEU A 216 13.99 8.84 -0.13
N MET A 217 12.68 8.79 0.11
CA MET A 217 11.68 9.58 -0.59
C MET A 217 10.46 9.82 0.32
N LYS A 218 10.05 11.08 0.46
CA LYS A 218 8.97 11.48 1.38
C LYS A 218 7.57 11.18 0.83
N ASP A 219 7.30 11.59 -0.41
CA ASP A 219 6.01 11.40 -1.08
C ASP A 219 6.22 10.67 -2.40
N ALA A 220 5.25 9.87 -2.84
CA ALA A 220 5.22 9.26 -4.16
C ALA A 220 5.12 10.31 -5.29
N ARG A 221 4.57 11.49 -4.97
CA ARG A 221 4.44 12.62 -5.87
C ARG A 221 5.70 13.47 -5.87
N PHE A 222 6.12 13.89 -7.05
CA PHE A 222 7.20 14.84 -7.24
C PHE A 222 6.93 15.76 -8.42
N ASP A 223 7.54 16.94 -8.42
CA ASP A 223 7.41 17.90 -9.51
C ASP A 223 8.72 17.98 -10.31
N TYR A 224 8.59 18.02 -11.63
CA TYR A 224 9.70 18.23 -12.55
C TYR A 224 9.21 19.13 -13.70
N ASP A 225 9.97 20.19 -14.00
CA ASP A 225 9.68 21.13 -15.09
C ASP A 225 8.22 21.67 -15.09
N GLY A 226 7.73 22.04 -13.89
CA GLY A 226 6.38 22.57 -13.71
C GLY A 226 5.24 21.55 -13.83
N ARG A 227 5.55 20.26 -13.97
CA ARG A 227 4.56 19.17 -14.02
C ARG A 227 4.69 18.27 -12.80
N SER A 228 3.55 17.83 -12.30
CA SER A 228 3.49 16.89 -11.16
C SER A 228 3.35 15.46 -11.65
N TYR A 229 4.21 14.59 -11.13
CA TYR A 229 4.28 13.18 -11.44
C TYR A 229 3.96 12.36 -10.19
N VAL A 230 3.38 11.18 -10.36
CA VAL A 230 3.19 10.21 -9.28
C VAL A 230 3.95 8.96 -9.67
N THR A 231 4.93 8.59 -8.87
CA THR A 231 5.73 7.41 -9.13
C THR A 231 4.96 6.14 -8.79
N SER A 232 5.00 5.19 -9.71
CA SER A 232 4.47 3.84 -9.51
C SER A 232 5.56 2.86 -9.06
N GLU A 233 6.83 3.21 -9.31
CA GLU A 233 8.00 2.45 -8.96
C GLU A 233 9.06 3.37 -8.35
N ALA A 234 9.74 2.87 -7.33
CA ALA A 234 10.83 3.58 -6.69
C ALA A 234 11.84 2.53 -6.25
N GLU A 235 12.95 2.48 -6.97
CA GLU A 235 14.02 1.51 -6.76
C GLU A 235 15.29 2.25 -6.35
N PRO A 236 15.75 2.10 -5.09
CA PRO A 236 16.96 2.76 -4.63
C PRO A 236 18.19 2.17 -5.33
N SER A 237 19.21 3.01 -5.53
CA SER A 237 20.54 2.55 -5.95
C SER A 237 21.16 1.67 -4.85
N PRO A 238 22.06 0.73 -5.20
CA PRO A 238 22.75 -0.09 -4.20
C PRO A 238 23.45 0.70 -3.06
N ASP A 239 23.93 1.91 -3.32
CA ASP A 239 24.53 2.80 -2.32
C ASP A 239 23.51 3.69 -1.56
N LEU A 240 22.22 3.55 -1.87
CA LEU A 240 21.08 4.29 -1.31
C LEU A 240 21.15 5.81 -1.50
N LYS A 241 22.02 6.33 -2.36
CA LYS A 241 22.16 7.78 -2.59
C LYS A 241 21.22 8.31 -3.66
N LYS A 242 20.70 7.42 -4.52
CA LYS A 242 19.76 7.78 -5.59
C LYS A 242 18.57 6.83 -5.61
N VAL A 243 17.49 7.25 -6.24
CA VAL A 243 16.29 6.44 -6.44
C VAL A 243 15.84 6.58 -7.89
N LEU A 244 15.58 5.44 -8.53
CA LEU A 244 15.04 5.35 -9.88
C LEU A 244 13.52 5.34 -9.77
N LEU A 245 12.89 6.35 -10.37
CA LEU A 245 11.46 6.62 -10.28
C LEU A 245 10.78 6.29 -11.60
N GLY A 246 9.87 5.33 -11.60
CA GLY A 246 9.08 4.93 -12.78
C GLY A 246 7.69 5.54 -12.77
N VAL A 247 7.38 6.35 -13.78
CA VAL A 247 6.07 7.00 -13.98
C VAL A 247 5.39 6.51 -15.26
N TYR A 248 4.07 6.71 -15.34
CA TYR A 248 3.24 6.30 -16.48
C TYR A 248 3.40 4.83 -16.87
N LYS A 249 3.48 3.96 -15.87
CA LYS A 249 3.61 2.52 -16.04
C LYS A 249 2.43 1.94 -16.83
N VAL A 250 2.71 1.31 -17.95
CA VAL A 250 1.73 0.60 -18.81
C VAL A 250 2.15 -0.84 -18.97
N HIS A 251 1.33 -1.78 -18.47
CA HIS A 251 1.57 -3.22 -18.59
C HIS A 251 1.33 -3.75 -20.01
N HIS A 252 2.14 -4.73 -20.40
CA HIS A 252 2.02 -5.44 -21.69
C HIS A 252 1.59 -6.88 -21.48
N TRP A 253 2.48 -7.71 -20.91
CA TRP A 253 2.22 -9.12 -20.61
C TRP A 253 2.23 -9.37 -19.09
N ARG A 254 2.52 -10.60 -18.63
CA ARG A 254 2.50 -10.95 -17.21
C ARG A 254 3.48 -10.13 -16.40
N HIS A 255 4.70 -9.95 -16.90
CA HIS A 255 5.77 -9.25 -16.22
C HIS A 255 6.01 -7.90 -16.87
N SER A 256 6.09 -7.82 -18.19
CA SER A 256 6.49 -6.62 -18.93
C SER A 256 5.50 -5.45 -18.83
N TYR A 257 6.07 -4.27 -18.95
CA TYR A 257 5.50 -2.94 -18.84
C TYR A 257 6.53 -1.95 -19.38
N THR A 258 6.05 -0.79 -19.81
CA THR A 258 6.89 0.36 -20.15
C THR A 258 6.64 1.48 -19.14
N ALA A 259 7.66 2.28 -18.87
CA ALA A 259 7.57 3.45 -18.02
C ALA A 259 8.52 4.56 -18.52
N THR A 260 8.26 5.78 -18.07
CA THR A 260 9.22 6.89 -18.16
C THR A 260 9.97 6.97 -16.85
N TYR A 261 11.28 7.19 -16.89
CA TYR A 261 12.14 7.13 -15.71
C TYR A 261 12.78 8.47 -15.36
N PHE A 262 12.83 8.74 -14.06
CA PHE A 262 13.56 9.84 -13.44
C PHE A 262 14.52 9.31 -12.38
N ILE A 263 15.55 10.10 -12.07
CA ILE A 263 16.55 9.81 -11.05
C ILE A 263 16.44 10.90 -9.99
N LEU A 264 16.12 10.49 -8.76
CA LEU A 264 16.12 11.34 -7.58
C LEU A 264 17.47 11.18 -6.88
N ASP A 265 18.15 12.29 -6.61
CA ASP A 265 19.27 12.34 -5.67
C ASP A 265 18.74 12.56 -4.24
N VAL A 266 19.01 11.61 -3.34
CA VAL A 266 18.41 11.56 -2.00
C VAL A 266 18.89 12.72 -1.12
N ALA A 267 20.15 13.13 -1.26
CA ALA A 267 20.74 14.16 -0.41
C ALA A 267 20.26 15.56 -0.80
N SER A 268 20.23 15.86 -2.10
CA SER A 268 19.82 17.17 -2.61
C SER A 268 18.32 17.29 -2.87
N GLY A 269 17.60 16.18 -2.99
CA GLY A 269 16.21 16.15 -3.46
C GLY A 269 16.05 16.49 -4.94
N LYS A 270 17.16 16.63 -5.68
CA LYS A 270 17.13 17.00 -7.10
C LYS A 270 16.68 15.83 -7.95
N ILE A 271 15.81 16.10 -8.90
CA ILE A 271 15.29 15.13 -9.86
C ILE A 271 15.79 15.48 -11.25
N GLU A 272 16.23 14.46 -11.99
CA GLU A 272 16.55 14.58 -13.41
C GLU A 272 16.00 13.39 -14.21
N PRO A 273 15.62 13.57 -15.48
CA PRO A 273 15.13 12.49 -16.33
C PRO A 273 16.26 11.50 -16.61
N LEU A 274 15.95 10.21 -16.73
CA LEU A 274 16.91 9.19 -17.14
C LEU A 274 17.45 9.47 -18.55
N LEU A 275 16.61 10.00 -19.44
CA LEU A 275 16.98 10.41 -20.78
C LEU A 275 16.68 11.91 -20.97
N PRO A 276 17.66 12.82 -20.79
CA PRO A 276 17.43 14.26 -20.90
C PRO A 276 17.03 14.72 -22.31
N GLU A 277 17.47 14.02 -23.35
CA GLU A 277 17.16 14.33 -24.75
C GLU A 277 15.70 14.01 -25.12
N ASP A 278 15.08 13.07 -24.40
CA ASP A 278 13.67 12.71 -24.56
C ASP A 278 13.08 12.32 -23.19
N VAL A 279 12.59 13.32 -22.47
CA VAL A 279 12.02 13.19 -21.12
C VAL A 279 10.82 12.26 -21.10
N ASN A 280 10.08 12.12 -22.21
CA ASN A 280 8.87 11.29 -22.27
C ASN A 280 9.13 9.92 -22.91
N ALA A 281 10.40 9.55 -23.09
CA ALA A 281 10.74 8.26 -23.67
C ALA A 281 10.14 7.12 -22.85
N ASN A 282 9.54 6.16 -23.57
CA ASN A 282 9.10 4.90 -23.01
C ASN A 282 10.28 3.92 -22.98
N ILE A 283 10.50 3.37 -21.80
CA ILE A 283 11.60 2.45 -21.50
C ILE A 283 10.99 1.15 -20.99
N MET A 284 11.46 0.02 -21.54
CA MET A 284 10.92 -1.32 -21.22
C MET A 284 11.53 -1.89 -19.93
N LEU A 285 12.79 -1.54 -19.69
CA LEU A 285 13.61 -1.99 -18.58
C LEU A 285 14.64 -0.92 -18.27
N ALA A 286 14.84 -0.61 -16.98
CA ALA A 286 15.95 0.19 -16.49
C ALA A 286 16.50 -0.50 -15.22
N THR A 287 17.82 -0.64 -15.11
CA THR A 287 18.47 -1.37 -14.02
C THR A 287 19.72 -0.65 -13.54
N TRP A 288 19.91 -0.61 -12.22
CA TRP A 288 21.10 -0.05 -11.60
C TRP A 288 22.34 -0.92 -11.84
N SER A 289 23.48 -0.29 -12.13
CA SER A 289 24.79 -0.89 -11.91
C SER A 289 24.94 -1.26 -10.43
N PRO A 290 25.56 -2.42 -10.10
CA PRO A 290 25.88 -2.78 -8.72
C PRO A 290 26.76 -1.75 -7.98
N LYS A 291 27.45 -0.87 -8.73
CA LYS A 291 28.26 0.23 -8.18
C LYS A 291 27.51 1.56 -8.04
N SER A 292 26.23 1.62 -8.41
CA SER A 292 25.38 2.84 -8.35
C SER A 292 25.86 3.99 -9.24
N ASP A 293 26.76 3.72 -10.16
CA ASP A 293 27.44 4.69 -11.03
C ASP A 293 26.91 4.74 -12.46
N ALA A 294 26.05 3.79 -12.84
CA ALA A 294 25.43 3.72 -14.15
C ALA A 294 24.04 3.08 -14.10
N ILE A 295 23.23 3.32 -15.13
CA ILE A 295 21.94 2.66 -15.35
C ILE A 295 21.91 2.08 -16.76
N ALA A 296 21.61 0.79 -16.90
CA ALA A 296 21.36 0.14 -18.17
C ALA A 296 19.87 0.15 -18.46
N PHE A 297 19.47 0.48 -19.69
CA PHE A 297 18.07 0.56 -20.06
C PHE A 297 17.82 0.23 -21.53
N THR A 298 16.64 -0.34 -21.81
CA THR A 298 16.20 -0.68 -23.17
C THR A 298 15.08 0.25 -23.60
N LYS A 299 15.27 0.97 -24.71
CA LYS A 299 14.26 1.90 -25.25
C LYS A 299 13.22 1.13 -26.08
N THR A 300 11.95 1.50 -25.94
CA THR A 300 10.87 0.91 -26.76
C THR A 300 10.90 1.37 -28.21
N ALA A 301 11.54 2.51 -28.51
CA ALA A 301 11.56 3.08 -29.85
C ALA A 301 12.32 2.21 -30.86
N ASP A 302 13.40 1.57 -30.43
CA ASP A 302 14.31 0.82 -31.29
C ASP A 302 14.76 -0.53 -30.71
N ASN A 303 14.28 -0.91 -29.52
CA ASN A 303 14.63 -2.16 -28.84
C ASN A 303 16.15 -2.35 -28.64
N ASN A 304 16.91 -1.24 -28.56
CA ASN A 304 18.33 -1.27 -28.27
C ASN A 304 18.61 -1.07 -26.77
N LEU A 305 19.70 -1.69 -26.33
CA LEU A 305 20.25 -1.52 -25.00
C LEU A 305 21.15 -0.28 -24.97
N TYR A 306 21.01 0.51 -23.91
CA TYR A 306 21.78 1.70 -23.63
C TYR A 306 22.32 1.66 -22.20
N VAL A 307 23.40 2.39 -21.95
CA VAL A 307 23.96 2.61 -20.63
C VAL A 307 24.13 4.11 -20.43
N ARG A 308 23.63 4.61 -19.31
CA ARG A 308 23.88 5.97 -18.86
C ARG A 308 24.80 5.94 -17.64
N PRO A 309 26.07 6.33 -17.78
CA PRO A 309 26.92 6.73 -16.67
C PRO A 309 26.31 7.92 -15.93
N LEU A 310 26.43 7.91 -14.60
CA LEU A 310 25.94 8.95 -13.69
C LEU A 310 27.07 9.85 -13.18
N ASP A 311 28.28 9.64 -13.68
CA ASP A 311 29.38 10.57 -13.50
C ASP A 311 29.13 11.86 -14.30
N ASN A 312 30.02 12.85 -14.13
CA ASN A 312 29.83 14.20 -14.68
C ASN A 312 29.79 14.27 -16.22
N LYS A 313 29.99 13.15 -16.93
CA LYS A 313 30.03 13.12 -18.39
C LYS A 313 28.64 13.02 -19.02
N LYS A 314 27.62 12.49 -18.29
CA LYS A 314 26.21 12.36 -18.71
C LYS A 314 25.94 11.76 -20.10
N GLU A 315 26.96 11.31 -20.83
CA GLU A 315 26.85 10.83 -22.19
C GLU A 315 26.28 9.41 -22.17
N ILE A 316 25.16 9.24 -22.87
CA ILE A 316 24.47 7.95 -22.95
C ILE A 316 25.12 7.12 -24.04
N VAL A 317 25.59 5.94 -23.67
CA VAL A 317 26.26 5.01 -24.57
C VAL A 317 25.24 4.01 -25.12
N GLN A 318 25.17 3.90 -26.45
CA GLN A 318 24.38 2.86 -27.12
C GLN A 318 25.20 1.57 -27.20
N VAL A 319 24.68 0.48 -26.60
CA VAL A 319 25.34 -0.83 -26.52
C VAL A 319 25.05 -1.67 -27.78
N THR A 320 23.80 -1.64 -28.25
CA THR A 320 23.35 -2.39 -29.44
C THR A 320 22.77 -1.45 -30.49
N THR A 321 22.85 -1.84 -31.77
CA THR A 321 22.38 -1.02 -32.90
C THR A 321 21.44 -1.76 -33.85
N ASP A 322 21.17 -3.03 -33.58
CA ASP A 322 20.46 -3.95 -34.45
C ASP A 322 19.05 -4.30 -33.93
N GLY A 323 18.61 -3.64 -32.86
CA GLY A 323 17.25 -3.71 -32.38
C GLY A 323 16.25 -3.25 -33.44
N GLY A 324 15.00 -3.68 -33.28
CA GLY A 324 13.91 -3.32 -34.17
C GLY A 324 12.66 -4.10 -33.86
N VAL A 325 11.71 -4.11 -34.80
CA VAL A 325 10.40 -4.76 -34.62
C VAL A 325 10.51 -6.24 -34.23
N GLU A 326 11.53 -6.93 -34.73
CA GLU A 326 11.72 -8.38 -34.54
C GLU A 326 12.98 -8.72 -33.72
N CYS A 327 13.78 -7.73 -33.31
CA CYS A 327 15.02 -7.96 -32.57
C CYS A 327 14.96 -7.22 -31.23
N PHE A 328 15.09 -7.97 -30.14
CA PHE A 328 15.00 -7.45 -28.78
C PHE A 328 16.33 -7.63 -28.07
N ASN A 329 16.90 -6.54 -27.55
CA ASN A 329 18.17 -6.55 -26.82
C ASN A 329 17.95 -6.24 -25.33
N GLY A 330 18.32 -7.19 -24.46
CA GLY A 330 18.30 -7.01 -23.01
C GLY A 330 16.92 -7.15 -22.35
N VAL A 331 15.88 -7.40 -23.16
CA VAL A 331 14.52 -7.71 -22.73
C VAL A 331 14.04 -8.97 -23.46
N PRO A 332 13.22 -9.82 -22.82
CA PRO A 332 12.72 -11.02 -23.47
C PRO A 332 11.61 -10.73 -24.47
N ASP A 333 11.46 -11.63 -25.45
CA ASP A 333 10.23 -11.76 -26.21
C ASP A 333 9.10 -12.38 -25.36
N TRP A 334 7.91 -12.56 -25.93
CA TRP A 334 6.76 -13.09 -25.20
C TRP A 334 7.00 -14.50 -24.62
N VAL A 335 7.60 -15.40 -25.39
CA VAL A 335 7.82 -16.80 -24.96
C VAL A 335 8.86 -16.85 -23.85
N TYR A 336 9.96 -16.11 -24.00
CA TYR A 336 11.01 -16.06 -22.98
C TYR A 336 10.53 -15.37 -21.71
N GLU A 337 9.66 -14.36 -21.82
CA GLU A 337 9.07 -13.70 -20.65
C GLU A 337 8.22 -14.67 -19.83
N GLU A 338 7.34 -15.45 -20.48
CA GLU A 338 6.35 -16.30 -19.80
C GLU A 338 6.93 -17.66 -19.38
N GLU A 339 7.66 -18.33 -20.28
CA GLU A 339 7.93 -19.77 -20.17
C GLU A 339 9.38 -20.10 -19.77
N VAL A 340 10.31 -19.13 -19.87
CA VAL A 340 11.74 -19.38 -19.64
C VAL A 340 12.31 -18.54 -18.51
N LEU A 341 12.21 -17.21 -18.60
CA LEU A 341 12.77 -16.29 -17.62
C LEU A 341 11.77 -15.96 -16.51
N SER A 342 10.46 -16.10 -16.77
CA SER A 342 9.38 -15.73 -15.84
C SER A 342 9.60 -14.34 -15.25
N GLY A 343 9.98 -13.41 -16.12
CA GLY A 343 10.49 -12.11 -15.74
C GLY A 343 10.73 -11.22 -16.95
N ARG A 344 10.84 -9.92 -16.69
CA ARG A 344 10.98 -8.87 -17.72
C ARG A 344 12.41 -8.51 -18.11
N SER A 345 13.39 -8.96 -17.34
CA SER A 345 14.79 -8.62 -17.57
C SER A 345 15.47 -9.78 -18.28
N ALA A 346 16.21 -9.46 -19.33
CA ALA A 346 17.20 -10.35 -19.93
C ALA A 346 18.57 -9.66 -19.99
N THR A 347 18.84 -8.83 -18.97
CA THR A 347 20.08 -8.06 -18.79
C THR A 347 20.64 -8.33 -17.40
N TRP A 348 21.95 -8.60 -17.30
CA TRP A 348 22.65 -8.92 -16.07
C TRP A 348 23.98 -8.16 -16.00
N TRP A 349 24.16 -7.42 -14.92
CA TRP A 349 25.41 -6.77 -14.58
C TRP A 349 26.39 -7.76 -13.94
N SER A 350 27.68 -7.63 -14.24
CA SER A 350 28.72 -8.23 -13.41
C SER A 350 28.75 -7.56 -12.03
N ALA A 351 29.17 -8.30 -10.99
CA ALA A 351 29.19 -7.80 -9.62
C ALA A 351 30.10 -6.57 -9.40
N ASP A 352 31.12 -6.42 -10.25
CA ASP A 352 32.02 -5.26 -10.27
C ASP A 352 31.48 -4.07 -11.10
N GLY A 353 30.36 -4.25 -11.81
CA GLY A 353 29.73 -3.23 -12.66
C GLY A 353 30.46 -2.98 -14.00
N GLN A 354 31.51 -3.74 -14.32
CA GLN A 354 32.35 -3.48 -15.51
C GLN A 354 31.79 -4.12 -16.80
N HIS A 355 30.90 -5.10 -16.67
CA HIS A 355 30.37 -5.86 -17.78
C HIS A 355 28.86 -5.99 -17.70
N ILE A 356 28.23 -6.03 -18.88
CA ILE A 356 26.83 -6.39 -19.03
C ILE A 356 26.75 -7.61 -19.93
N ALA A 357 26.11 -8.66 -19.43
CA ALA A 357 25.62 -9.75 -20.24
C ALA A 357 24.16 -9.47 -20.56
N PHE A 358 23.77 -9.62 -21.82
CA PHE A 358 22.38 -9.50 -22.21
C PHE A 358 21.99 -10.59 -23.18
N PHE A 359 20.69 -10.87 -23.19
CA PHE A 359 20.08 -11.79 -24.12
C PHE A 359 19.53 -11.03 -25.32
N ARG A 360 19.79 -11.56 -26.50
CA ARG A 360 19.24 -11.08 -27.75
C ARG A 360 18.34 -12.14 -28.35
N THR A 361 17.10 -11.78 -28.68
CA THR A 361 16.18 -12.62 -29.44
C THR A 361 15.92 -12.02 -30.81
N ASN A 362 15.81 -12.90 -31.81
CA ASN A 362 15.41 -12.54 -33.17
C ASN A 362 14.16 -13.35 -33.56
N GLU A 363 13.09 -12.62 -33.88
CA GLU A 363 11.76 -13.14 -34.20
C GLU A 363 11.45 -13.16 -35.71
N THR A 364 12.37 -12.77 -36.60
CA THR A 364 12.13 -12.67 -38.06
C THR A 364 11.61 -13.97 -38.68
N GLY A 365 12.01 -15.12 -38.14
CA GLY A 365 11.57 -16.44 -38.60
C GLY A 365 10.35 -17.00 -37.86
N VAL A 366 9.71 -16.22 -36.99
CA VAL A 366 8.65 -16.69 -36.10
C VAL A 366 7.28 -16.21 -36.63
N PRO A 367 6.32 -17.13 -36.88
CA PRO A 367 5.01 -16.75 -37.40
C PRO A 367 4.22 -15.87 -36.42
N SER A 368 3.67 -14.75 -36.90
CA SER A 368 2.78 -13.92 -36.10
C SER A 368 1.40 -14.56 -35.94
N ILE A 369 0.77 -14.36 -34.77
CA ILE A 369 -0.65 -14.69 -34.59
C ILE A 369 -1.47 -13.42 -34.85
N PRO A 370 -2.43 -13.44 -35.79
CA PRO A 370 -3.34 -12.33 -35.96
C PRO A 370 -4.25 -12.19 -34.75
N SER A 371 -4.24 -11.03 -34.10
CA SER A 371 -5.22 -10.66 -33.08
C SER A 371 -6.44 -10.04 -33.76
N ASN A 372 -7.61 -10.66 -33.64
CA ASN A 372 -8.88 -10.09 -34.08
C ASN A 372 -9.44 -9.11 -33.03
N THR A 373 -8.73 -8.01 -32.76
CA THR A 373 -9.28 -6.95 -31.91
C THR A 373 -10.30 -6.15 -32.70
N SER A 374 -11.57 -6.50 -32.57
CA SER A 374 -12.71 -5.68 -32.98
C SER A 374 -12.86 -4.48 -32.02
N SER A 375 -11.99 -3.48 -32.15
CA SER A 375 -12.15 -2.18 -31.49
C SER A 375 -12.40 -1.11 -32.55
N ALA A 376 -13.65 -1.05 -33.03
CA ALA A 376 -14.17 0.15 -33.64
C ALA A 376 -14.24 1.23 -32.54
N GLY A 377 -13.38 2.26 -32.60
CA GLY A 377 -13.62 3.51 -31.87
C GLY A 377 -12.54 4.03 -30.91
N GLN A 378 -11.46 3.30 -30.62
CA GLN A 378 -10.31 3.89 -29.90
C GLN A 378 -9.01 3.48 -30.58
N ALA A 379 -8.36 4.46 -31.21
CA ALA A 379 -6.99 4.32 -31.67
C ALA A 379 -6.10 4.08 -30.44
N ALA A 380 -5.75 2.81 -30.19
CA ALA A 380 -4.63 2.48 -29.33
C ALA A 380 -3.39 3.24 -29.87
N PRO A 381 -2.61 3.94 -29.02
CA PRO A 381 -1.39 4.58 -29.49
C PRO A 381 -0.54 3.51 -30.19
N SER A 382 -0.26 3.75 -31.46
CA SER A 382 0.48 2.86 -32.33
C SER A 382 1.92 2.75 -31.83
N LEU A 383 2.24 1.65 -31.15
CA LEU A 383 3.59 1.11 -31.10
C LEU A 383 3.67 0.00 -32.16
N PRO A 384 4.33 0.25 -33.31
CA PRO A 384 4.39 -0.71 -34.42
C PRO A 384 5.11 -2.02 -34.05
N ALA A 385 5.92 -2.02 -32.98
CA ALA A 385 6.76 -3.15 -32.60
C ALA A 385 6.09 -4.24 -31.73
N MET A 386 4.93 -3.97 -31.12
CA MET A 386 4.32 -4.90 -30.15
C MET A 386 2.97 -5.48 -30.55
N ARG A 387 2.45 -5.12 -31.74
CA ARG A 387 1.17 -5.66 -32.24
C ARG A 387 1.27 -7.09 -32.79
N ALA A 388 2.47 -7.61 -33.02
CA ALA A 388 2.69 -8.99 -33.42
C ALA A 388 3.04 -9.83 -32.19
N ALA A 389 2.06 -10.13 -31.33
CA ALA A 389 2.25 -11.11 -30.28
C ALA A 389 2.37 -12.49 -30.93
N SER A 390 3.59 -12.95 -31.15
CA SER A 390 3.87 -14.31 -31.61
C SER A 390 3.63 -15.28 -30.46
N ARG A 391 2.42 -15.86 -30.37
CA ARG A 391 2.23 -17.07 -29.55
C ARG A 391 2.48 -18.31 -30.41
N ARG A 392 3.01 -19.36 -29.81
CA ARG A 392 3.42 -20.57 -30.53
C ARG A 392 2.44 -21.71 -30.30
N ARG A 393 2.12 -22.47 -31.36
CA ARG A 393 1.63 -23.86 -31.25
C ARG A 393 2.82 -24.82 -31.29
N SER A 394 2.71 -25.94 -30.58
CA SER A 394 3.71 -26.98 -30.28
C SER A 394 4.77 -27.42 -31.35
N ARG A 395 4.75 -26.94 -32.61
CA ARG A 395 5.62 -27.42 -33.70
C ARG A 395 6.33 -26.39 -34.61
N SER A 396 6.28 -25.07 -34.38
CA SER A 396 7.00 -24.09 -35.25
C SER A 396 8.47 -23.86 -34.85
N SER A 397 9.23 -22.99 -35.51
CA SER A 397 10.63 -22.61 -35.17
C SER A 397 10.76 -21.95 -33.79
N ILE A 398 11.91 -22.14 -33.12
CA ILE A 398 12.28 -21.47 -31.85
C ILE A 398 13.05 -20.16 -32.17
N PRO A 399 12.83 -19.04 -31.45
CA PRO A 399 13.67 -17.85 -31.55
C PRO A 399 15.13 -18.20 -31.35
N ARG A 400 16.04 -17.61 -32.14
CA ARG A 400 17.48 -17.92 -32.01
C ARG A 400 18.10 -17.04 -30.92
N PRO A 401 18.64 -17.65 -29.85
CA PRO A 401 19.29 -16.89 -28.80
C PRO A 401 20.76 -16.65 -29.12
N ASP A 402 21.21 -15.40 -29.00
CA ASP A 402 22.64 -15.07 -28.94
C ASP A 402 22.97 -14.50 -27.56
N ARG A 403 24.00 -15.05 -26.91
CA ARG A 403 24.58 -14.47 -25.68
C ARG A 403 25.69 -13.52 -26.07
N ILE A 404 25.51 -12.24 -25.77
CA ILE A 404 26.50 -11.20 -26.05
C ILE A 404 26.97 -10.61 -24.71
N THR A 405 28.27 -10.51 -24.52
CA THR A 405 28.90 -9.85 -23.37
C THR A 405 29.66 -8.63 -23.89
N GLN A 406 29.40 -7.46 -23.33
CA GLN A 406 30.09 -6.23 -23.73
C GLN A 406 30.89 -5.68 -22.54
N SER A 407 32.10 -5.18 -22.83
CA SER A 407 32.94 -4.48 -21.86
C SER A 407 32.61 -3.00 -21.87
N LEU A 408 32.39 -2.43 -20.69
CA LEU A 408 32.34 -0.98 -20.51
C LEU A 408 33.78 -0.53 -20.25
N SER A 409 34.40 0.19 -21.20
CA SER A 409 35.76 0.72 -21.08
C SER A 409 35.77 2.23 -21.26
#